data_AF-A0A3D2YXV4-F1
#
_entry.id   AF-A0A3D2YXV4-F1
#
_cell.length_a   1.000
_cell.length_b   1.000
_cell.length_c   1.000
_cell.angle_alpha   90.00
_cell.angle_beta   90.00
_cell.angle_gamma   90.00
#
_symmetry.space_group_name_H-M   'P 1'
#
loop_
_entity.id
_entity.type
_entity.pdbx_description
1 polymer ?
#
loop_
_entity_poly.entity_id
_entity_poly.type
_entity_poly.pdbx_seq_one_letter_code
_entity_poly.pdbx_strand_id
1 'polypeptide(L)' 'MSIGAPAEEPLQLRIFVDHSVVEAFANDRQGVMRRIYPQGVDATGVRLFAHGGRARILAARAWDMAPANPW' A
#
# COMPACT_ATOMS: atom_id res chain seq x y z
N MET A 1 28.72 -7.48 -18.14
CA MET A 1 28.08 -6.31 -18.76
C MET A 1 26.57 -6.54 -18.68
N SER A 2 25.87 -5.92 -17.72
CA SER A 2 24.41 -6.06 -17.60
C SER A 2 23.79 -4.87 -18.31
N ILE A 3 23.02 -5.14 -19.37
CA ILE A 3 22.19 -4.16 -20.05
C ILE A 3 21.09 -3.75 -19.06
N GLY A 4 21.13 -2.50 -18.63
CA GLY A 4 20.07 -1.91 -17.82
C GLY A 4 18.79 -1.92 -18.65
N ALA A 5 17.78 -2.64 -18.18
CA ALA A 5 16.42 -2.49 -18.68
C ALA A 5 16.02 -1.01 -18.58
N PRO A 6 15.21 -0.48 -19.52
CA PRO A 6 14.64 0.85 -19.37
C PRO A 6 13.97 0.93 -18.00
N ALA A 7 14.23 2.01 -17.25
CA ALA A 7 13.68 2.15 -15.92
C ALA A 7 12.14 2.15 -16.04
N GLU A 8 11.51 1.03 -15.70
CA GLU A 8 10.07 0.95 -15.57
C GLU A 8 9.62 2.06 -14.62
N GLU A 9 8.51 2.71 -14.95
CA GLU A 9 7.89 3.74 -14.12
C GLU A 9 7.81 3.24 -12.67
N PRO A 10 8.28 4.03 -11.68
CA PRO A 10 8.16 3.64 -10.28
C PRO A 10 6.71 3.33 -9.92
N LEU A 11 6.47 2.22 -9.24
CA LEU A 11 5.15 1.90 -8.71
C LEU A 11 4.82 2.83 -7.54
N GLN A 12 3.85 3.71 -7.75
CA GLN A 12 3.27 4.56 -6.71
C GLN A 12 1.98 3.91 -6.20
N LEU A 13 1.96 3.55 -4.91
CA LEU A 13 0.80 3.00 -4.23
C LEU A 13 0.20 4.03 -3.28
N ARG A 14 -1.13 4.24 -3.38
CA ARG A 14 -1.93 4.90 -2.36
C ARG A 14 -2.89 3.88 -1.77
N ILE A 15 -2.76 3.63 -0.46
CA ILE A 15 -3.52 2.60 0.24
C ILE A 15 -4.35 3.26 1.32
N PHE A 16 -5.65 2.97 1.33
CA PHE A 16 -6.58 3.38 2.37
C PHE A 16 -6.99 2.14 3.17
N VAL A 17 -6.98 2.27 4.49
CA VAL A 17 -7.44 1.26 5.43
C VAL A 17 -8.54 1.90 6.26
N ASP A 18 -9.79 1.57 5.97
CA ASP A 18 -10.98 2.05 6.68
C ASP A 18 -11.65 0.88 7.39
N HIS A 19 -11.28 0.69 8.65
CA HIS A 19 -11.71 -0.42 9.50
C HIS A 19 -11.48 -1.79 8.83
N SER A 20 -12.51 -2.35 8.20
CA SER A 20 -12.44 -3.65 7.52
C SER A 20 -12.14 -3.52 6.02
N VAL A 21 -12.19 -2.33 5.45
CA VAL A 21 -12.00 -2.09 4.02
C VAL A 21 -10.56 -1.70 3.75
N VAL A 22 -9.94 -2.36 2.77
CA VAL A 22 -8.62 -2.02 2.27
C VAL A 22 -8.73 -1.75 0.78
N GLU A 23 -8.31 -0.55 0.37
CA GLU A 23 -8.29 -0.13 -1.04
C GLU A 23 -6.88 0.29 -1.42
N ALA A 24 -6.41 -0.19 -2.57
CA ALA A 24 -5.08 0.13 -3.09
C ALA A 24 -5.20 0.68 -4.51
N PHE A 25 -4.58 1.83 -4.74
CA PHE A 25 -4.53 2.52 -6.02
C PHE A 25 -3.08 2.55 -6.52
N ALA A 26 -2.86 2.11 -7.77
CA ALA A 26 -1.55 2.02 -8.41
C ALA A 26 -1.44 3.03 -9.56
N ASN A 27 -0.42 3.88 -9.50
CA ASN A 27 -0.08 4.91 -10.49
C ASN A 27 -1.31 5.73 -10.94
N ASP A 28 -2.26 6.00 -10.03
CA ASP A 28 -3.53 6.70 -10.29
C ASP A 28 -4.35 6.15 -11.48
N ARG A 29 -4.18 4.86 -11.81
CA ARG A 29 -4.80 4.22 -12.99
C ARG A 29 -5.59 2.96 -12.66
N GLN A 30 -5.14 2.19 -11.68
CA GLN A 30 -5.77 0.93 -11.29
C GLN A 30 -6.10 0.94 -9.80
N GLY A 31 -7.28 0.43 -9.47
CA GLY A 31 -7.76 0.31 -8.09
C GLY A 31 -8.22 -1.11 -7.79
N VAL A 32 -7.91 -1.60 -6.60
CA VAL A 32 -8.45 -2.86 -6.07
C VAL A 32 -8.95 -2.64 -4.64
N MET A 33 -10.05 -3.31 -4.30
CA MET A 33 -10.70 -3.21 -3.00
C MET A 33 -10.95 -4.61 -2.43
N ARG A 34 -10.74 -4.77 -1.13
CA ARG A 34 -11.05 -5.99 -0.37
C ARG A 34 -11.60 -5.63 1.00
N ARG A 35 -12.33 -6.58 1.59
CA ARG A 35 -12.75 -6.52 2.99
C ARG A 35 -12.03 -7.60 3.80
N ILE A 36 -11.45 -7.21 4.93
CA ILE A 36 -10.61 -8.04 5.80
C ILE A 36 -11.09 -7.84 7.24
N TYR A 37 -11.28 -8.94 7.98
CA TYR A 37 -11.75 -8.92 9.37
C TYR A 37 -10.73 -9.61 10.28
N PRO A 38 -9.64 -8.91 10.64
CA PRO A 38 -8.58 -9.53 11.40
C PRO A 38 -9.04 -9.85 12.84
N GLN A 39 -8.51 -10.94 13.41
CA GLN A 39 -8.86 -11.44 14.75
C GLN A 39 -7.73 -11.31 15.77
N GLY A 40 -6.56 -10.77 15.38
CA GLY A 40 -5.38 -10.65 16.24
C GLY A 40 -5.28 -9.29 16.91
N VAL A 41 -4.72 -9.27 18.14
CA VAL A 41 -4.49 -8.03 18.91
C VAL A 41 -3.52 -7.05 18.23
N ASP A 42 -2.61 -7.55 17.40
CA ASP A 42 -1.61 -6.76 16.67
C ASP A 42 -2.01 -6.48 15.21
N ALA A 43 -3.29 -6.64 14.87
CA ALA A 43 -3.77 -6.55 13.48
C ALA A 43 -3.75 -5.16 12.84
N THR A 44 -3.26 -4.15 13.56
CA THR A 44 -3.17 -2.76 13.09
C THR A 44 -1.79 -2.42 12.52
N GLY A 45 -0.80 -3.30 12.66
CA GLY A 45 0.57 -3.05 12.21
C GLY A 45 0.71 -3.03 10.68
N VAL A 46 1.54 -2.11 10.17
CA VAL A 46 1.92 -2.03 8.75
C VAL A 46 3.40 -2.39 8.60
N ARG A 47 3.72 -3.26 7.63
CA ARG A 47 5.11 -3.59 7.26
C ARG A 47 5.29 -3.62 5.76
N LEU A 48 6.45 -3.13 5.30
CA LEU A 48 6.91 -3.28 3.93
C LEU A 48 7.76 -4.56 3.84
N PHE A 49 7.54 -5.35 2.80
CA PHE A 49 8.28 -6.58 2.55
C PHE A 49 8.45 -6.83 1.06
N ALA A 50 9.44 -7.64 0.70
CA ALA A 50 9.66 -8.13 -0.65
C ALA A 50 9.90 -9.64 -0.60
N HIS A 51 9.35 -10.37 -1.58
CA HIS A 51 9.57 -11.80 -1.74
C HIS A 51 10.10 -12.07 -3.16
N GLY A 52 11.03 -13.02 -3.30
CA GLY A 52 11.58 -13.40 -4.60
C GLY A 52 12.50 -12.36 -5.25
N GLY A 53 12.88 -11.29 -4.55
CA GLY A 53 13.71 -10.23 -5.10
C GLY A 53 13.96 -9.08 -4.13
N ARG A 54 14.43 -7.95 -4.66
CA ARG A 54 14.66 -6.72 -3.90
C ARG A 54 13.70 -5.64 -4.37
N ALA A 55 13.07 -4.95 -3.42
CA ALA A 55 12.35 -3.72 -3.67
C ALA A 55 13.12 -2.55 -3.06
N ARG A 56 13.19 -1.43 -3.78
CA ARG A 56 13.71 -0.17 -3.24
C ARG A 56 12.54 0.77 -2.98
N ILE A 57 12.36 1.14 -1.72
CA ILE A 57 11.37 2.14 -1.31
C ILE A 57 11.98 3.52 -1.56
N LEU A 58 11.39 4.28 -2.48
CA LEU A 58 11.84 5.65 -2.78
C LEU A 58 11.29 6.66 -1.76
N ALA A 59 10.04 6.46 -1.33
CA ALA A 59 9.39 7.22 -0.28
C ALA A 59 8.26 6.38 0.34
N ALA A 60 8.04 6.55 1.65
CA ALA A 60 6.90 6.00 2.35
C ALA A 60 6.36 7.06 3.33
N ARG A 61 5.05 7.23 3.34
CA ARG A 61 4.34 8.14 4.26
C ARG A 61 3.06 7.45 4.71
N ALA A 62 2.69 7.68 5.96
CA ALA A 62 1.46 7.20 6.56
C ALA A 62 0.77 8.38 7.25
N TRP A 63 -0.57 8.33 7.28
CA TRP A 63 -1.42 9.34 7.89
C TRP A 63 -2.56 8.66 8.62
N ASP A 64 -2.98 9.24 9.73
CA ASP A 64 -4.23 8.84 10.38
C ASP A 64 -5.41 9.32 9.55
N MET A 65 -6.37 8.43 9.35
CA MET A 65 -7.58 8.76 8.60
C MET A 65 -8.54 9.56 9.48
N ALA A 66 -8.94 10.73 9.01
CA ALA A 66 -9.97 11.52 9.67
C ALA A 66 -11.35 10.85 9.50
N PRO A 67 -12.24 10.95 10.49
CA PRO A 67 -13.61 10.50 10.34
C PRO A 67 -14.28 11.24 9.18
N ALA A 68 -14.93 10.48 8.29
CA ALA A 68 -15.66 11.07 7.17
C ALA A 68 -16.93 11.82 7.64
N ASN A 69 -17.49 11.41 8.78
CA ASN A 69 -18.63 12.04 9.42
C ASN A 69 -18.25 12.50 10.84
N PRO A 70 -18.31 13.81 11.16
CA PRO A 70 -17.91 14.33 12.47
C PRO A 70 -19.02 14.30 13.53
N TRP A 71 -20.18 13.71 13.22
CA TRP A 71 -21.38 13.69 14.06
C TRP A 71 -21.61 12.31 14.68
#